data_AF-A0A4D4LMH0-F1
#
_entry.id   AF-A0A4D4LMH0-F1
#
_cell.length_a   1.000
_cell.length_b   1.000
_cell.length_c   1.000
_cell.angle_alpha   90.00
_cell.angle_beta   90.00
_cell.angle_gamma   90.00
#
_symmetry.space_group_name_H-M   'P 1'
#
loop_
_entity.id
_entity.type
_entity.pdbx_description
1 polymer ?
#
loop_
_entity_poly.entity_id
_entity_poly.type
_entity_poly.pdbx_seq_one_letter_code
_entity_poly.pdbx_strand_id
1 'polypeptide(L)'
;MLSSAVFALHIGIESGTGLWGYVFLTTGRGLPPGTAWLAVSGFWAAMFIGRVILGPVAERVGSSRVLYSAVAGIAGGAAMMALPGPAIFSLVGMLILGLAAAPVFPLLTLTTAERVGHDHADRTIGFQVAASKIGAAVLPAGMGLLIQHAGATAFGPALLTLVLIMATGYSLLMRTTTSADQTSAPQP
;
A
#
# COMPACT_ATOMS: atom_id res chain seq x y z
N MET A 1 9.44 -7.99 13.38
CA MET A 1 8.18 -7.38 13.89
C MET A 1 7.75 -6.18 13.04
N LEU A 2 8.58 -5.14 12.92
CA LEU A 2 8.22 -3.94 12.15
C LEU A 2 7.88 -4.22 10.66
N SER A 3 8.61 -5.14 10.02
CA SER A 3 8.35 -5.51 8.61
C SER A 3 6.98 -6.18 8.45
N SER A 4 6.63 -7.13 9.32
CA SER A 4 5.31 -7.77 9.32
C SER A 4 4.15 -6.79 9.51
N ALA A 5 4.33 -5.74 10.32
CA ALA A 5 3.32 -4.69 10.49
C ALA A 5 3.13 -3.86 9.21
N VAL A 6 4.20 -3.52 8.49
CA VAL A 6 4.11 -2.81 7.20
C VAL A 6 3.40 -3.67 6.14
N PHE A 7 3.68 -4.98 6.11
CA PHE A 7 2.98 -5.95 5.26
C PHE A 7 1.48 -6.07 5.59
N ALA A 8 1.12 -6.06 6.88
CA ALA A 8 -0.27 -6.05 7.34
C ALA A 8 -1.00 -4.78 6.93
N LEU A 9 -0.39 -3.62 7.16
CA LEU A 9 -0.94 -2.32 6.78
C LEU A 9 -1.14 -2.22 5.27
N HIS A 10 -0.12 -2.59 4.50
CA HIS A 10 -0.15 -2.51 3.04
C HIS A 10 -1.31 -3.31 2.44
N ILE A 11 -1.42 -4.60 2.78
CA ILE A 11 -2.48 -5.45 2.24
C ILE A 11 -3.85 -5.07 2.78
N GLY A 12 -3.95 -4.57 4.02
CA GLY A 12 -5.21 -4.08 4.56
C GLY A 12 -5.69 -2.77 3.89
N ILE A 13 -4.78 -1.85 3.56
CA ILE A 13 -5.06 -0.65 2.76
C ILE A 13 -5.53 -1.04 1.36
N GLU A 14 -4.83 -1.97 0.71
CA GLU A 14 -5.17 -2.48 -0.62
C GLU A 14 -6.57 -3.11 -0.63
N SER A 15 -6.81 -4.05 0.29
CA SER A 15 -8.08 -4.76 0.42
C SER A 15 -9.21 -3.81 0.80
N GLY A 16 -8.95 -2.85 1.70
CA GLY A 16 -9.94 -1.85 2.12
C GLY A 16 -10.32 -0.91 1.00
N THR A 17 -9.35 -0.48 0.19
CA THR A 17 -9.58 0.35 -1.00
C THR A 17 -10.38 -0.41 -2.05
N GLY A 18 -10.06 -1.68 -2.30
CA GLY A 18 -10.81 -2.53 -3.22
C GLY A 18 -12.25 -2.79 -2.76
N LEU A 19 -12.47 -3.03 -1.46
CA LEU A 19 -13.78 -3.39 -0.91
C LEU A 19 -14.70 -2.18 -0.74
N TRP A 20 -14.18 -1.08 -0.18
CA TRP A 20 -14.97 0.09 0.17
C TRP A 20 -14.89 1.23 -0.85
N GLY A 21 -14.00 1.13 -1.83
CA GLY A 21 -13.85 2.15 -2.88
C GLY A 21 -15.14 2.42 -3.63
N TYR A 22 -15.96 1.38 -3.90
CA TYR A 22 -17.27 1.55 -4.51
C TYR A 22 -18.21 2.44 -3.67
N VAL A 23 -18.36 2.12 -2.39
CA VAL A 23 -19.24 2.84 -1.45
C VAL A 23 -18.73 4.28 -1.25
N PHE A 24 -17.42 4.46 -1.15
CA PHE A 24 -16.80 5.77 -1.05
C PHE A 24 -17.09 6.63 -2.30
N LEU A 25 -16.91 6.08 -3.50
CA LEU A 25 -17.13 6.82 -4.74
C LEU A 25 -18.61 7.13 -5.01
N THR A 26 -19.51 6.19 -4.70
CA THR A 26 -20.95 6.38 -4.90
C THR A 26 -21.58 7.22 -3.78
N THR A 27 -21.59 6.71 -2.55
CA THR A 27 -22.25 7.34 -1.40
C THR A 27 -21.46 8.52 -0.84
N GLY A 28 -20.12 8.46 -0.87
CA GLY A 28 -19.26 9.52 -0.33
C GLY A 28 -18.98 10.65 -1.31
N ARG A 29 -18.89 10.36 -2.62
CA ARG A 29 -18.53 11.35 -3.65
C ARG A 29 -19.62 11.59 -4.70
N GLY A 30 -20.74 10.87 -4.65
CA GLY A 30 -21.89 11.09 -5.52
C GLY A 30 -21.70 10.60 -6.96
N LEU A 31 -20.72 9.72 -7.23
CA LEU A 31 -20.52 9.20 -8.59
C LEU A 31 -21.64 8.23 -9.00
N PRO A 32 -22.00 8.20 -10.30
CA PRO A 32 -22.89 7.19 -10.83
C PRO A 32 -22.33 5.77 -10.59
N PRO A 33 -23.19 4.78 -10.27
CA PRO A 33 -22.79 3.40 -10.04
C PRO A 33 -21.91 2.79 -11.15
N GLY A 34 -22.20 3.12 -12.41
CA GLY A 34 -21.41 2.64 -13.56
C GLY A 34 -19.95 3.11 -13.53
N THR A 35 -19.73 4.40 -13.23
CA THR A 35 -18.39 4.98 -13.13
C THR A 35 -17.64 4.44 -11.92
N ALA A 36 -18.33 4.25 -10.79
CA ALA A 36 -17.71 3.68 -9.59
C ALA A 36 -17.25 2.24 -9.80
N TRP A 37 -18.03 1.40 -10.50
CA TRP A 37 -17.59 0.05 -10.85
C TRP A 37 -16.38 0.05 -11.78
N LEU A 38 -16.36 0.92 -12.78
CA LEU A 38 -15.20 1.09 -13.65
C LEU A 38 -13.97 1.53 -12.88
N ALA A 39 -14.11 2.39 -11.87
CA ALA A 39 -13.00 2.80 -11.02
C ALA A 39 -12.43 1.64 -10.19
N VAL A 40 -13.28 0.80 -9.59
CA VAL A 40 -12.85 -0.38 -8.82
C VAL A 40 -12.20 -1.42 -9.72
N SER A 41 -12.78 -1.70 -10.88
CA SER A 41 -12.16 -2.59 -11.89
C SER A 41 -10.83 -2.02 -12.37
N GLY A 42 -10.79 -0.71 -12.62
CA GLY A 42 -9.59 0.02 -13.01
C GLY A 42 -8.49 -0.03 -11.95
N PHE A 43 -8.84 -0.02 -10.66
CA PHE A 43 -7.88 -0.21 -9.56
C PHE A 43 -7.16 -1.55 -9.65
N TRP A 44 -7.91 -2.65 -9.81
CA TRP A 44 -7.33 -3.99 -9.96
C TRP A 44 -6.56 -4.15 -11.28
N ALA A 45 -7.08 -3.58 -12.37
CA ALA A 45 -6.41 -3.58 -13.67
C ALA A 45 -5.10 -2.79 -13.63
N ALA A 46 -5.09 -1.60 -13.03
CA ALA A 46 -3.89 -0.78 -12.82
C ALA A 46 -2.86 -1.52 -11.97
N MET A 47 -3.31 -2.25 -10.94
CA MET A 47 -2.42 -3.08 -10.14
C MET A 47 -1.79 -4.21 -10.95
N PHE A 48 -2.58 -4.91 -11.78
CA PHE A 48 -2.06 -5.93 -12.67
C PHE A 48 -1.03 -5.37 -13.65
N ILE A 49 -1.36 -4.26 -14.32
CA ILE A 49 -0.46 -3.55 -15.24
C ILE A 49 0.82 -3.12 -14.52
N GLY A 50 0.69 -2.57 -13.30
CA GLY A 50 1.82 -2.19 -12.46
C GLY A 50 2.75 -3.36 -12.17
N ARG A 51 2.24 -4.57 -11.92
CA ARG A 51 3.08 -5.75 -11.68
C ARG A 51 3.90 -6.12 -12.91
N VAL A 52 3.31 -6.02 -14.10
CA VAL A 52 3.98 -6.34 -15.37
C VAL A 52 5.05 -5.30 -15.73
N ILE A 53 4.77 -4.01 -15.49
CA ILE A 53 5.65 -2.92 -15.89
C ILE A 53 6.72 -2.61 -14.83
N LEU A 54 6.33 -2.50 -13.56
CA LEU A 54 7.22 -2.01 -12.49
C LEU A 54 8.19 -3.08 -12.00
N GLY A 55 7.93 -4.37 -12.23
CA GLY A 55 8.87 -5.47 -11.95
C GLY A 55 10.19 -5.31 -12.71
N PRO A 56 10.18 -5.32 -14.06
CA PRO A 56 11.38 -5.09 -14.86
C PRO A 56 12.03 -3.72 -14.61
N VAL A 57 11.25 -2.69 -14.26
CA VAL A 57 11.79 -1.37 -13.90
C VAL A 57 12.59 -1.44 -12.59
N ALA A 58 12.15 -2.24 -11.62
CA ALA A 58 12.89 -2.43 -10.37
C ALA A 58 14.25 -3.11 -10.57
N GLU A 59 14.35 -4.05 -11.51
CA GLU A 59 15.63 -4.66 -11.88
C GLU A 59 16.61 -3.63 -12.49
N ARG A 60 16.09 -2.66 -13.26
CA ARG A 60 16.92 -1.65 -13.94
C ARG A 60 17.31 -0.46 -13.06
N VAL A 61 16.41 0.00 -12.18
CA VAL A 61 16.55 1.25 -11.42
C VAL A 61 16.88 1.00 -9.95
N GLY A 62 16.70 -0.23 -9.48
CA GLY A 62 16.94 -0.67 -8.11
C GLY A 62 15.68 -0.72 -7.26
N SER A 63 15.49 -1.85 -6.57
CA SER A 63 14.32 -2.18 -5.74
C SER A 63 13.96 -1.08 -4.73
N SER A 64 14.95 -0.49 -4.06
CA SER A 64 14.72 0.56 -3.06
C SER A 64 14.10 1.82 -3.66
N ARG A 65 14.55 2.27 -4.85
CA ARG A 65 14.03 3.49 -5.48
C ARG A 65 12.58 3.31 -5.95
N VAL A 66 12.29 2.16 -6.56
CA VAL A 66 10.93 1.81 -6.99
C VAL A 66 10.00 1.68 -5.80
N LEU A 67 10.48 1.13 -4.69
CA LEU A 67 9.66 0.97 -3.50
C LEU A 67 9.39 2.31 -2.79
N TYR A 68 10.35 3.23 -2.77
CA TYR A 68 10.12 4.61 -2.30
C TYR A 68 9.11 5.35 -3.18
N SER A 69 9.23 5.28 -4.50
CA SER A 69 8.29 5.94 -5.41
C SER A 69 6.89 5.32 -5.33
N ALA A 70 6.80 4.00 -5.15
CA ALA A 70 5.56 3.29 -4.92
C ALA A 70 4.87 3.75 -3.62
N VAL A 71 5.58 3.79 -2.49
CA VAL A 71 5.01 4.27 -1.22
C VAL A 71 4.56 5.74 -1.32
N ALA A 72 5.35 6.59 -2.00
CA ALA A 72 4.97 7.96 -2.28
C ALA A 72 3.72 8.05 -3.19
N GLY A 73 3.62 7.18 -4.20
CA GLY A 73 2.46 7.07 -5.08
C GLY A 73 1.19 6.64 -4.34
N ILE A 74 1.28 5.67 -3.43
CA ILE A 74 0.17 5.26 -2.55
C ILE A 74 -0.28 6.44 -1.68
N ALA A 75 0.66 7.17 -1.07
CA ALA A 75 0.37 8.36 -0.27
C ALA A 75 -0.29 9.47 -1.10
N GLY A 76 0.20 9.74 -2.31
CA GLY A 76 -0.39 10.70 -3.24
C GLY A 76 -1.81 10.30 -3.67
N GLY A 77 -2.01 9.04 -4.04
CA GLY A 77 -3.33 8.51 -4.40
C GLY A 77 -4.33 8.59 -3.24
N ALA A 78 -3.91 8.20 -2.04
CA ALA A 78 -4.74 8.31 -0.84
C ALA A 78 -5.05 9.78 -0.48
N ALA A 79 -4.09 10.69 -0.64
CA ALA A 79 -4.31 12.12 -0.41
C ALA A 79 -5.33 12.70 -1.40
N MET A 80 -5.27 12.33 -2.68
CA MET A 80 -6.27 12.71 -3.68
C MET A 80 -7.67 12.16 -3.34
N MET A 81 -7.75 10.97 -2.75
CA MET A 81 -9.00 10.41 -2.24
C MET A 81 -9.48 11.09 -0.95
N ALA A 82 -8.59 11.57 -0.09
CA ALA A 82 -8.96 12.23 1.16
C ALA A 82 -9.39 13.70 0.98
N LEU A 83 -8.78 14.41 0.02
CA LEU A 83 -9.03 15.84 -0.16
C LEU A 83 -10.47 16.13 -0.63
N PRO A 84 -11.17 17.10 0.00
CA PRO A 84 -12.47 17.55 -0.48
C PRO A 84 -12.29 18.17 -1.87
N GLY A 85 -12.99 17.64 -2.87
CA GLY A 85 -12.78 18.03 -4.26
C GLY A 85 -13.62 17.22 -5.23
N PRO A 86 -13.52 17.49 -6.54
CA PRO A 86 -14.31 16.81 -7.56
C PRO A 86 -14.10 15.30 -7.51
N ALA A 87 -15.16 14.52 -7.69
CA ALA A 87 -15.11 13.06 -7.55
C ALA A 87 -14.11 12.39 -8.50
N ILE A 88 -13.77 13.04 -9.62
CA ILE A 88 -12.74 12.57 -10.56
C ILE A 88 -11.35 12.47 -9.90
N PHE A 89 -11.03 13.35 -8.94
CA PHE A 89 -9.75 13.28 -8.21
C PHE A 89 -9.67 12.02 -7.36
N SER A 90 -10.77 11.63 -6.73
CA SER A 90 -10.84 10.39 -5.96
C SER A 90 -10.73 9.15 -6.84
N LEU A 91 -11.32 9.18 -8.04
CA LEU A 91 -11.19 8.11 -9.02
C LEU A 91 -9.73 7.96 -9.48
N VAL A 92 -9.10 9.06 -9.91
CA VAL A 92 -7.70 9.06 -10.34
C VAL A 92 -6.78 8.65 -9.18
N GLY A 93 -7.03 9.15 -7.98
CA GLY A 93 -6.30 8.78 -6.77
C GLY A 93 -6.37 7.28 -6.48
N MET A 94 -7.55 6.67 -6.65
CA MET A 94 -7.72 5.23 -6.50
C MET A 94 -6.92 4.45 -7.54
N LEU A 95 -6.91 4.87 -8.82
CA LEU A 95 -6.11 4.24 -9.86
C LEU A 95 -4.60 4.33 -9.59
N ILE A 96 -4.12 5.51 -9.17
CA ILE A 96 -2.72 5.73 -8.79
C ILE A 96 -2.35 4.83 -7.61
N LEU A 97 -3.22 4.74 -6.60
CA LEU A 97 -3.01 3.88 -5.44
C LEU A 97 -2.86 2.42 -5.86
N GLY A 98 -3.72 1.91 -6.75
CA GLY A 98 -3.64 0.54 -7.27
C GLY A 98 -2.37 0.27 -8.07
N LEU A 99 -2.00 1.18 -8.98
CA LEU A 99 -0.76 1.08 -9.75
C LEU A 99 0.47 1.09 -8.85
N ALA A 100 0.50 1.98 -7.86
CA ALA A 100 1.62 2.14 -6.95
C ALA A 100 1.71 1.01 -5.91
N ALA A 101 0.58 0.38 -5.55
CA ALA A 101 0.57 -0.79 -4.67
C ALA A 101 1.18 -2.04 -5.33
N ALA A 102 1.11 -2.13 -6.66
CA ALA A 102 1.50 -3.32 -7.42
C ALA A 102 2.89 -3.92 -7.10
N PRO A 103 4.00 -3.14 -7.10
CA PRO A 103 5.32 -3.69 -6.86
C PRO A 103 5.67 -3.82 -5.37
N VAL A 104 4.86 -3.28 -4.45
CA VAL A 104 5.25 -3.15 -3.03
C VAL A 104 5.43 -4.50 -2.36
N PHE A 105 4.45 -5.39 -2.48
CA PHE A 105 4.52 -6.73 -1.90
C PHE A 105 5.69 -7.58 -2.44
N PRO A 106 5.89 -7.74 -3.77
CA PRO A 106 7.01 -8.53 -4.30
C PRO A 106 8.37 -7.92 -3.95
N LEU A 107 8.53 -6.59 -4.05
CA LEU A 107 9.79 -5.93 -3.71
C LEU A 107 10.11 -5.96 -2.22
N LEU A 108 9.11 -5.84 -1.35
CA LEU A 108 9.32 -6.02 0.09
C LEU A 108 9.73 -7.45 0.44
N THR A 109 9.19 -8.44 -0.28
CA THR A 109 9.55 -9.86 -0.08
C THR A 109 10.99 -10.10 -0.54
N LEU A 110 11.36 -9.62 -1.73
CA LEU A 110 12.72 -9.69 -2.26
C LEU A 110 13.73 -9.04 -1.31
N THR A 111 13.46 -7.79 -0.91
CA THR A 111 14.35 -7.06 0.01
C THR A 111 14.31 -7.62 1.43
N THR A 112 13.33 -8.44 1.81
CA THR A 112 13.37 -9.16 3.09
C THR A 112 14.39 -10.29 3.02
N ALA A 113 14.39 -11.07 1.95
CA ALA A 113 15.37 -12.14 1.76
C ALA A 113 16.81 -11.60 1.78
N GLU A 114 17.04 -10.44 1.16
CA GLU A 114 18.33 -9.72 1.20
C GLU A 114 18.73 -9.28 2.62
N ARG A 115 17.77 -8.95 3.49
CA ARG A 115 18.05 -8.40 4.84
C ARG A 115 18.32 -9.45 5.91
N VAL A 116 17.61 -10.58 5.86
CA VAL A 116 17.70 -11.61 6.92
C VAL A 116 18.59 -12.80 6.54
N GLY A 117 19.10 -12.81 5.30
CA GLY A 117 19.82 -13.94 4.73
C GLY A 117 18.88 -15.07 4.33
N HIS A 118 19.27 -15.85 3.32
CA HIS A 118 18.44 -16.91 2.75
C HIS A 118 17.97 -17.95 3.78
N ASP A 119 18.81 -18.26 4.77
CA ASP A 119 18.50 -19.26 5.80
C ASP A 119 17.33 -18.88 6.73
N HIS A 120 17.05 -17.58 6.89
CA HIS A 120 15.97 -17.06 7.74
C HIS A 120 14.84 -16.40 6.94
N ALA A 121 14.99 -16.30 5.62
CA ALA A 121 14.05 -15.63 4.72
C ALA A 121 12.68 -16.30 4.74
N ASP A 122 12.62 -17.62 4.54
CA ASP A 122 11.36 -18.36 4.43
C ASP A 122 10.49 -18.24 5.69
N ARG A 123 11.12 -18.37 6.86
CA ARG A 123 10.43 -18.21 8.15
C ARG A 123 9.90 -16.79 8.33
N THR A 124 10.71 -15.79 7.98
CA THR A 124 10.34 -14.37 8.13
C THR A 124 9.22 -13.99 7.16
N ILE A 125 9.32 -14.43 5.91
CA ILE A 125 8.31 -14.24 4.87
C ILE A 125 7.01 -14.92 5.28
N GLY A 126 7.05 -16.14 5.81
CA GLY A 126 5.88 -16.83 6.35
C GLY A 126 5.13 -16.00 7.39
N PHE A 127 5.84 -15.41 8.36
CA PHE A 127 5.24 -14.50 9.35
C PHE A 127 4.71 -13.20 8.72
N GLN A 128 5.40 -12.61 7.74
CA GLN A 128 4.92 -11.42 7.03
C GLN A 128 3.63 -11.70 6.26
N VAL A 129 3.57 -12.81 5.54
CA VAL A 129 2.39 -13.24 4.77
C VAL A 129 1.21 -13.51 5.72
N ALA A 130 1.44 -14.20 6.84
CA ALA A 130 0.40 -14.43 7.84
C ALA A 130 -0.13 -13.09 8.41
N ALA A 131 0.76 -12.17 8.76
CA ALA A 131 0.38 -10.84 9.22
C ALA A 131 -0.40 -10.04 8.15
N SER A 132 -0.02 -10.15 6.87
CA SER A 132 -0.76 -9.58 5.75
C SER A 132 -2.19 -10.08 5.68
N LYS A 133 -2.45 -11.37 5.91
CA LYS A 133 -3.81 -11.93 5.89
C LYS A 133 -4.65 -11.42 7.07
N ILE A 134 -4.04 -11.26 8.24
CA ILE A 134 -4.71 -10.62 9.39
C ILE A 134 -5.05 -9.17 9.05
N GLY A 135 -4.11 -8.41 8.49
CA GLY A 135 -4.33 -7.03 8.04
C GLY A 135 -5.44 -6.91 7.00
N ALA A 136 -5.50 -7.85 6.05
CA ALA A 136 -6.53 -7.95 5.02
C ALA A 136 -7.94 -8.16 5.59
N ALA A 137 -8.06 -8.75 6.77
CA ALA A 137 -9.35 -8.96 7.43
C ALA A 137 -9.70 -7.80 8.37
N VAL A 138 -8.77 -7.42 9.24
CA VAL A 138 -9.02 -6.47 10.34
C VAL A 138 -9.18 -5.04 9.83
N LEU A 139 -8.32 -4.58 8.91
CA LEU A 139 -8.35 -3.19 8.47
C LEU A 139 -9.58 -2.87 7.61
N PRO A 140 -9.99 -3.71 6.64
CA PRO A 140 -11.25 -3.49 5.92
C PRO A 140 -12.47 -3.59 6.83
N ALA A 141 -12.48 -4.49 7.82
CA ALA A 141 -13.57 -4.55 8.80
C ALA A 141 -13.66 -3.24 9.61
N GLY A 142 -12.52 -2.72 10.09
CA GLY A 142 -12.46 -1.44 10.80
C GLY A 142 -12.90 -0.25 9.95
N MET A 143 -12.49 -0.20 8.68
CA MET A 143 -12.97 0.80 7.72
C MET A 143 -14.47 0.68 7.47
N GLY A 144 -15.01 -0.55 7.42
CA GLY A 144 -16.44 -0.79 7.29
C GLY A 144 -17.25 -0.27 8.48
N LEU A 145 -16.80 -0.55 9.70
CA LEU A 145 -17.41 0.01 10.92
C LEU A 145 -17.36 1.54 10.91
N LEU A 146 -16.23 2.11 10.49
CA LEU A 146 -16.09 3.56 10.35
C LEU A 146 -17.11 4.13 9.36
N ILE A 147 -17.27 3.50 8.19
CA ILE A 147 -18.25 3.93 7.17
C ILE A 147 -19.68 3.86 7.73
N GLN A 148 -20.00 2.83 8.52
CA GLN A 148 -21.33 2.70 9.14
C GLN A 148 -21.62 3.81 10.15
N HIS A 149 -20.63 4.19 10.98
CA HIS A 149 -20.84 5.19 12.05
C HIS A 149 -20.64 6.65 11.61
N ALA A 150 -19.62 6.92 10.78
CA ALA A 150 -19.21 8.26 10.38
C ALA A 150 -19.53 8.59 8.91
N GLY A 151 -20.08 7.63 8.16
CA GLY A 151 -20.44 7.78 6.76
C GLY A 151 -19.30 7.50 5.79
N ALA A 152 -19.65 7.39 4.51
CA ALA A 152 -18.72 7.03 3.44
C ALA A 152 -17.59 8.05 3.23
N THR A 153 -17.81 9.34 3.52
CA THR A 153 -16.80 10.39 3.38
C THR A 153 -15.62 10.24 4.36
N ALA A 154 -15.84 9.60 5.51
CA ALA A 154 -14.80 9.33 6.50
C ALA A 154 -13.74 8.33 6.01
N PHE A 155 -14.06 7.55 4.97
CA PHE A 155 -13.13 6.57 4.38
C PHE A 155 -11.84 7.22 3.86
N GLY A 156 -11.93 8.34 3.14
CA GLY A 156 -10.77 9.02 2.55
C GLY A 156 -9.71 9.42 3.61
N PRO A 157 -10.08 10.21 4.63
CA PRO A 157 -9.17 10.59 5.72
C PRO A 157 -8.61 9.38 6.50
N ALA A 158 -9.43 8.36 6.75
CA ALA A 158 -8.97 7.15 7.44
C ALA A 158 -7.95 6.36 6.61
N LEU A 159 -8.21 6.21 5.30
CA LEU A 159 -7.29 5.59 4.37
C LEU A 159 -5.95 6.33 4.33
N LEU A 160 -5.99 7.66 4.22
CA LEU A 160 -4.78 8.49 4.26
C LEU A 160 -4.02 8.30 5.57
N THR A 161 -4.71 8.26 6.71
CA THR A 161 -4.07 8.04 8.01
C THR A 161 -3.34 6.70 8.06
N LEU A 162 -3.98 5.61 7.62
CA LEU A 162 -3.36 4.28 7.54
C LEU A 162 -2.15 4.27 6.60
N VAL A 163 -2.25 4.94 5.45
CA VAL A 163 -1.16 5.07 4.48
C VAL A 163 0.03 5.85 5.06
N LEU A 164 -0.22 6.92 5.80
CA LEU A 164 0.84 7.67 6.48
C LEU A 164 1.53 6.82 7.54
N ILE A 165 0.78 6.05 8.34
CA ILE A 165 1.35 5.09 9.31
C ILE A 165 2.23 4.06 8.60
N MET A 166 1.75 3.50 7.49
CA MET A 166 2.51 2.56 6.66
C MET A 166 3.79 3.21 6.10
N ALA A 167 3.70 4.43 5.57
CA ALA A 167 4.83 5.15 4.99
C ALA A 167 5.89 5.49 6.05
N THR A 168 5.48 5.91 7.25
CA THR A 168 6.37 6.12 8.39
C THR A 168 7.04 4.80 8.78
N GLY A 169 6.29 3.72 8.96
CA GLY A 169 6.83 2.39 9.27
C GLY A 169 7.85 1.91 8.23
N TYR A 170 7.57 2.15 6.95
CA TYR A 170 8.48 1.85 5.85
C TYR A 170 9.76 2.69 5.90
N SER A 171 9.66 4.00 6.11
CA SER A 171 10.85 4.85 6.25
C SER A 171 11.74 4.45 7.44
N LEU A 172 11.13 4.02 8.55
CA LEU A 172 11.86 3.51 9.72
C LEU A 172 12.58 2.19 9.40
N LEU A 173 11.91 1.27 8.70
CA LEU A 173 12.53 0.01 8.23
C LEU A 173 13.75 0.25 7.37
N MET A 174 13.75 1.30 6.56
CA MET A 174 14.85 1.60 5.66
C MET A 174 16.03 2.27 6.38
N ARG A 175 15.75 3.12 7.37
CA ARG A 175 16.79 3.76 8.20
C ARG A 175 17.57 2.73 9.01
N THR A 176 16.91 1.73 9.57
CA THR A 176 17.57 0.68 10.36
C THR A 176 18.52 -0.19 9.54
N THR A 177 18.26 -0.37 8.25
CA THR A 177 19.16 -1.11 7.34
C THR A 177 20.43 -0.34 7.00
N THR A 178 20.35 0.98 6.82
CA THR A 178 21.53 1.81 6.49
C THR A 178 22.52 1.91 7.65
N SER A 179 22.06 1.88 8.91
CA SER A 179 22.94 1.94 10.08
C SER A 179 23.73 0.66 10.32
N ALA A 180 23.20 -0.51 9.92
CA ALA A 180 23.91 -1.78 10.06
C ALA A 180 25.13 -1.85 9.11
N ASP A 181 24.98 -1.38 7.87
CA ASP A 181 26.02 -1.41 6.84
C ASP A 181 27.22 -0.51 7.17
N GLN A 182 27.00 0.59 7.91
CA GLN A 182 28.06 1.51 8.34
C GLN A 182 28.91 0.97 9.51
N THR A 183 28.42 -0.02 10.25
CA THR A 183 29.15 -0.60 11.39
C THR A 183 30.12 -1.70 10.96
N SER A 184 29.93 -2.26 9.75
CA SER A 184 30.75 -3.31 9.13
C SER A 184 31.82 -2.79 8.14
N ALA A 185 31.97 -1.47 7.99
CA ALA A 185 33.08 -0.91 7.23
C ALA A 185 34.42 -1.24 7.94
N PRO A 186 35.41 -1.84 7.25
CA PRO A 186 36.72 -2.05 7.84
C PRO A 186 37.31 -0.68 8.21
N GLN A 187 37.66 -0.52 9.48
CA GLN A 187 38.47 0.60 9.94
C GLN A 187 39.80 0.59 9.15
N PRO A 188 40.26 1.75 8.65
CA PRO A 188 41.47 1.85 7.85
C PRO A 188 42.74 1.48 8.62
#